data_AF-A0A2L2BPP7-F1
#
_entry.id   AF-A0A2L2BPP7-F1
#
_cell.length_a   1.000
_cell.length_b   1.000
_cell.length_c   1.000
_cell.angle_alpha   90.00
_cell.angle_beta   90.00
_cell.angle_gamma   90.00
#
_symmetry.space_group_name_H-M   'P 1'
#
loop_
_entity.id
_entity.type
_entity.pdbx_description
1 polymer ?
#
loop_
_entity_poly.entity_id
_entity_poly.type
_entity_poly.pdbx_seq_one_letter_code
_entity_poly.pdbx_strand_id
1 'polypeptide(L)' 'MNIFLFILSSVIFLASFPMFTYAFVVPEEYAALLFTAGIFTSSAAFWIPMVILGRSER' A
#
# COMPACT_ATOMS: atom_id res chain seq x y z
N MET A 1 -1.43 -14.61 12.80
CA MET A 1 -1.51 -13.80 11.56
C MET A 1 -1.48 -14.76 10.37
N ASN A 2 -2.49 -14.74 9.50
CA ASN A 2 -2.54 -15.64 8.36
C ASN A 2 -1.39 -15.28 7.40
N ILE A 3 -0.43 -16.17 7.18
CA ILE A 3 0.82 -15.86 6.45
C ILE A 3 0.54 -15.35 5.04
N PHE A 4 -0.56 -15.82 4.44
CA PHE A 4 -1.07 -15.32 3.16
C PHE A 4 -1.40 -13.82 3.19
N LEU A 5 -2.11 -13.36 4.23
CA LEU A 5 -2.47 -11.94 4.38
C LEU A 5 -1.25 -11.07 4.65
N PHE A 6 -0.27 -11.61 5.37
CA PHE A 6 1.01 -10.94 5.58
C PHE A 6 1.75 -10.73 4.25
N ILE A 7 1.92 -11.80 3.47
CA ILE A 7 2.59 -11.73 2.15
C ILE A 7 1.84 -10.77 1.22
N LEU A 8 0.51 -10.86 1.15
CA LEU A 8 -0.31 -9.96 0.34
C LEU A 8 -0.11 -8.49 0.74
N SER A 9 -0.13 -8.21 2.04
CA SER A 9 0.10 -6.85 2.56
C SER A 9 1.51 -6.35 2.25
N SER A 10 2.54 -7.19 2.37
CA SER A 10 3.91 -6.85 2.00
C SER A 10 4.04 -6.53 0.51
N VAL A 11 3.39 -7.29 -0.37
CA VAL A 11 3.40 -7.03 -1.81
C VAL A 11 2.72 -5.71 -2.14
N ILE A 12 1.56 -5.43 -1.54
CA ILE A 12 0.83 -4.16 -1.73
C ILE A 12 1.69 -2.98 -1.23
N PHE A 13 2.35 -3.13 -0.09
CA PHE A 13 3.27 -2.13 0.44
C PHE A 13 4.46 -1.89 -0.51
N LEU A 14 5.07 -2.95 -1.04
CA LEU A 14 6.17 -2.81 -1.99
C LEU A 14 5.73 -2.13 -3.30
N ALA A 15 4.49 -2.37 -3.74
CA ALA A 15 3.93 -1.74 -4.93
C ALA A 15 3.77 -0.21 -4.80
N SER A 16 3.70 0.35 -3.58
CA SER A 16 3.64 1.81 -3.43
C SER A 16 4.96 2.49 -3.80
N PHE A 17 6.11 1.82 -3.67
CA PHE A 17 7.41 2.42 -3.97
C PHE A 17 7.56 2.80 -5.47
N PRO A 18 7.25 1.90 -6.43
CA PRO A 18 7.15 2.27 -7.84
C PRO A 18 6.16 3.40 -8.11
N MET A 19 5.00 3.45 -7.43
CA MET A 19 4.05 4.54 -7.62
C MET A 19 4.64 5.89 -7.18
N PHE A 20 5.33 5.92 -6.03
CA PHE A 20 6.00 7.12 -5.55
C PHE A 20 7.09 7.60 -6.49
N THR A 21 7.92 6.69 -6.99
CA THR A 21 9.04 7.07 -7.87
C THR A 21 8.57 7.43 -9.27
N TYR A 22 7.58 6.71 -9.82
CA TYR A 22 7.04 6.99 -11.15
C TYR A 22 6.24 8.30 -11.21
N ALA A 23 5.73 8.78 -10.06
CA ALA A 23 5.09 10.09 -9.96
C ALA A 23 6.01 11.27 -10.36
N PHE A 24 7.33 11.09 -10.33
CA PHE A 24 8.29 12.12 -10.75
C PHE A 24 8.64 12.07 -12.25
N VAL A 25 8.12 11.09 -12.98
CA VAL A 25 8.43 10.87 -14.41
C VAL A 25 7.17 10.98 -15.28
N VAL A 26 5.99 10.73 -14.72
CA VAL A 26 4.69 10.88 -15.39
C VAL A 26 4.38 12.37 -15.68
N PRO A 27 3.54 12.69 -16.69
CA PRO A 27 3.10 14.07 -16.92
C PRO A 27 2.57 14.75 -15.65
N GLU A 28 2.83 16.05 -15.51
CA GLU A 28 2.57 16.84 -14.30
C GLU A 28 1.12 16.76 -13.83
N GLU A 29 0.17 16.67 -14.76
CA GLU A 29 -1.27 16.51 -14.49
C GLU A 29 -1.61 15.22 -13.71
N TYR A 30 -0.81 14.16 -13.84
CA TYR A 30 -1.01 12.89 -13.13
C TYR A 30 -0.04 12.68 -11.97
N ALA A 31 1.02 13.48 -11.85
CA ALA A 31 2.07 13.31 -10.85
C ALA A 31 1.50 13.30 -9.43
N ALA A 32 0.67 14.30 -9.10
CA ALA A 32 0.02 14.39 -7.80
C ALA A 32 -0.91 13.20 -7.53
N LEU A 33 -1.74 12.83 -8.51
CA LEU A 33 -2.68 11.71 -8.39
C LEU A 33 -1.96 10.38 -8.15
N LEU A 34 -0.88 10.13 -8.90
CA LEU A 34 -0.12 8.89 -8.78
C LEU A 34 0.64 8.81 -7.45
N PHE A 35 1.22 9.94 -7.00
CA PHE A 35 1.86 10.00 -5.70
C PHE A 35 0.85 9.74 -4.58
N THR A 36 -0.32 10.38 -4.63
CA THR A 36 -1.42 10.16 -3.68
C THR A 36 -1.94 8.72 -3.72
N ALA A 37 -2.04 8.11 -4.91
CA ALA A 37 -2.39 6.70 -5.04
C ALA A 37 -1.35 5.79 -4.36
N GLY A 38 -0.06 6.13 -4.43
CA GLY A 38 0.98 5.48 -3.65
C GLY A 38 0.75 5.58 -2.13
N ILE A 39 0.35 6.75 -1.64
CA ILE A 39 0.05 6.96 -0.20
C ILE A 39 -1.09 6.05 0.22
N PHE A 40 -2.20 6.04 -0.54
CA PHE A 40 -3.33 5.17 -0.26
C PHE A 40 -2.98 3.69 -0.35
N THR A 41 -2.17 3.29 -1.33
CA THR A 41 -1.71 1.90 -1.49
C THR A 41 -0.88 1.45 -0.29
N SER A 42 0.07 2.28 0.15
CA SER A 42 0.88 1.99 1.35
C SER A 42 0.03 1.93 2.62
N SER A 43 -0.97 2.81 2.75
CA SER A 43 -1.87 2.85 3.90
C SER A 43 -2.80 1.64 3.92
N ALA A 44 -3.31 1.22 2.75
CA ALA A 44 -4.15 0.03 2.60
C ALA A 44 -3.39 -1.25 2.97
N ALA A 45 -2.09 -1.32 2.68
CA ALA A 45 -1.24 -2.45 3.08
C ALA A 45 -1.22 -2.66 4.60
N PHE A 46 -1.30 -1.59 5.40
CA PHE A 46 -1.39 -1.70 6.86
C PHE A 46 -2.85 -1.85 7.34
N TRP A 47 -3.82 -1.31 6.61
CA TRP A 47 -5.25 -1.44 6.93
C TRP A 47 -5.74 -2.89 6.91
N ILE A 48 -5.33 -3.67 5.90
CA ILE A 48 -5.69 -5.10 5.73
C ILE A 48 -5.42 -5.91 7.01
N PRO A 49 -4.20 -5.95 7.57
CA PRO A 49 -3.92 -6.69 8.80
C PRO A 49 -4.55 -6.07 10.05
N MET A 50 -4.82 -4.76 10.07
CA MET A 50 -5.45 -4.11 11.24
C MET A 50 -6.95 -4.40 11.36
N VAL A 51 -7.69 -4.38 10.24
CA VAL A 51 -9.16 -4.46 10.24
C VAL A 51 -9.68 -5.88 10.05
N ILE A 52 -9.03 -6.68 9.18
CA ILE A 52 -9.50 -8.05 8.88
C ILE A 52 -9.00 -9.05 9.92
N LEU A 53 -7.83 -8.77 10.49
CA LEU A 53 -7.09 -9.68 11.37
C LEU A 53 -7.20 -9.29 12.85
N GLY A 54 -8.18 -8.44 13.19
CA GLY A 54 -8.43 -7.84 14.51
C GLY A 54 -7.88 -8.65 15.68
N ARG A 55 -7.12 -7.96 16.55
CA ARG A 55 -6.34 -8.46 17.70
C ARG A 55 -6.58 -9.95 17.98
N SER A 56 -5.56 -10.78 17.72
CA SER A 56 -5.51 -12.12 18.28
C SER A 56 -5.72 -12.02 19.80
N GLU A 57 -6.89 -12.41 20.29
CA GLU A 57 -7.23 -12.48 21.73
C GLU A 57 -6.50 -13.66 22.40
N ARG A 58 -5.19 -13.71 22.25
CA ARG A 58 -4.34 -14.69 22.90
C ARG A 58 -3.12 -14.02 23.49
#